data_AF-A0A7Y6UJG4-F1
#
_entry.id   AF-A0A7Y6UJG4-F1
#
_cell.length_a   1.000
_cell.length_b   1.000
_cell.length_c   1.000
_cell.angle_alpha   90.00
_cell.angle_beta   90.00
_cell.angle_gamma   90.00
#
_symmetry.space_group_name_H-M   'P 1'
#
loop_
_entity.id
_entity.type
_entity.pdbx_description
1 polymer ?
#
loop_
_entity_poly.entity_id
_entity_poly.type
_entity_poly.pdbx_seq_one_letter_code
_entity_poly.pdbx_strand_id
1 'polypeptide(L)'
;MSRLARALVLLVSFSSVAAAAGFAQPPPAAAVATVSSQFPVEPTLERRIEMPSRAEVRKALAEARAKNLASFHTYMRLGVFPNNTHKGGFANVWRDDSGHFCAAATIMRMSGNDVLATKVADENNGLRLADVTQGEVMSWILTSGFTQEELALIQRPFRPVVDKPAPAPVLVEVDPDMRRAETARLAKLYKSIDKQLVAKQKQSLDLAVDRLMENPTLAWQLVRG
;
A
#
# COMPACT_ATOMS: atom_id res chain seq x y z
N MET A 1 -47.28 -35.83 -25.28
CA MET A 1 -46.56 -35.95 -26.57
C MET A 1 -45.48 -34.88 -26.55
N SER A 2 -44.16 -35.06 -26.74
CA SER A 2 -43.28 -36.16 -27.13
C SER A 2 -41.84 -35.77 -26.71
N ARG A 3 -41.14 -36.68 -26.01
CA ARG A 3 -39.73 -37.14 -26.18
C ARG A 3 -38.63 -36.10 -26.47
N LEU A 4 -37.67 -35.92 -25.55
CA LEU A 4 -36.30 -36.52 -25.56
C LEU A 4 -35.41 -36.10 -26.75
N ALA A 5 -34.29 -35.43 -26.46
CA ALA A 5 -32.95 -35.89 -26.90
C ALA A 5 -31.84 -35.10 -26.19
N ARG A 6 -31.03 -35.82 -25.42
CA ARG A 6 -29.73 -35.40 -24.89
C ARG A 6 -28.69 -35.53 -26.02
N ALA A 7 -27.75 -34.58 -26.10
CA ALA A 7 -26.47 -34.81 -26.77
C ALA A 7 -25.35 -34.29 -25.88
N LEU A 8 -24.74 -35.24 -25.17
CA LEU A 8 -23.52 -35.10 -24.38
C LEU A 8 -22.35 -35.32 -25.36
N VAL A 9 -21.50 -34.32 -25.56
CA VAL A 9 -20.23 -34.50 -26.29
C VAL A 9 -19.09 -34.43 -25.28
N LEU A 10 -18.54 -35.61 -25.00
CA LEU A 10 -17.27 -35.81 -24.29
C LEU A 10 -16.13 -35.59 -25.29
N LEU A 11 -15.25 -34.62 -24.98
CA LEU A 11 -13.95 -34.47 -25.63
C LEU A 11 -12.86 -34.86 -24.63
N VAL A 12 -12.35 -36.08 -24.81
CA VAL A 12 -11.08 -36.63 -24.32
C VAL A 12 -10.21 -36.62 -25.60
N SER A 13 -8.98 -36.13 -25.69
CA SER A 13 -7.71 -36.42 -25.00
C SER A 13 -6.65 -35.50 -25.69
N PHE A 14 -5.36 -35.34 -25.33
CA PHE A 14 -4.32 -36.25 -24.89
C PHE A 14 -3.24 -35.44 -24.15
N SER A 15 -2.78 -35.94 -23.01
CA SER A 15 -1.55 -35.49 -22.35
C SER A 15 -0.34 -36.04 -23.11
N SER A 16 0.53 -35.16 -23.60
CA SER A 16 1.86 -35.55 -24.09
C SER A 16 2.81 -35.66 -22.91
N VAL A 17 3.20 -36.88 -22.55
CA VAL A 17 4.32 -37.13 -21.64
C VAL A 17 5.57 -37.30 -22.52
N ALA A 18 6.43 -36.29 -22.56
CA ALA A 18 7.74 -36.41 -23.15
C ALA A 18 8.62 -37.24 -22.20
N ALA A 19 9.02 -38.43 -22.65
CA ALA A 19 10.02 -39.25 -22.00
C ALA A 19 11.41 -38.61 -22.21
N ALA A 20 11.98 -38.03 -21.15
CA ALA A 20 13.38 -37.66 -21.12
C ALA A 20 14.20 -38.88 -20.66
N ALA A 21 14.61 -39.70 -21.62
CA ALA A 21 15.63 -40.73 -21.42
C ALA A 21 16.90 -40.30 -22.16
N GLY A 22 18.01 -40.13 -21.44
CA GLY A 22 19.33 -40.02 -22.05
C GLY A 22 20.26 -39.06 -21.32
N PHE A 23 21.39 -39.61 -20.87
CA PHE A 23 22.58 -38.95 -20.32
C PHE A 23 22.64 -38.72 -18.81
N ALA A 24 22.67 -39.83 -18.07
CA ALA A 24 23.37 -39.91 -16.79
C ALA A 24 24.40 -41.05 -16.86
N GLN A 25 25.62 -40.76 -17.30
CA GLN A 25 26.78 -41.56 -16.91
C GLN A 25 27.25 -41.05 -15.54
N PRO A 26 27.37 -41.90 -14.51
CA PRO A 26 28.03 -41.49 -13.28
C PRO A 26 29.53 -41.29 -13.54
N PRO A 27 30.14 -40.20 -13.03
CA PRO A 27 31.58 -40.04 -13.09
C PRO A 27 32.28 -41.13 -12.24
N PRO A 28 33.52 -41.52 -12.59
CA PRO A 28 34.28 -42.49 -11.81
C PRO A 28 34.53 -41.99 -10.39
N ALA A 29 34.41 -42.91 -9.43
CA ALA A 29 34.61 -42.66 -8.02
C ALA A 29 36.04 -42.14 -7.76
N ALA A 30 36.17 -40.82 -7.59
CA ALA A 30 37.38 -40.21 -7.06
C ALA A 30 37.48 -40.57 -5.57
N ALA A 31 38.65 -41.11 -5.19
CA ALA A 31 38.97 -41.46 -3.83
C ALA A 31 38.73 -40.25 -2.89
N VAL A 32 37.83 -40.42 -1.93
CA VAL A 32 37.54 -39.43 -0.89
C VAL A 32 38.73 -39.42 0.06
N ALA A 33 39.67 -38.50 -0.15
CA ALA A 33 40.63 -38.14 0.86
C ALA A 33 39.87 -37.50 2.03
N THR A 34 39.89 -38.14 3.19
CA THR A 34 39.34 -37.62 4.44
C THR A 34 40.18 -36.43 4.89
N VAL A 35 39.86 -35.25 4.36
CA VAL A 35 40.40 -33.99 4.89
C VAL A 35 39.69 -33.74 6.21
N SER A 36 40.40 -33.98 7.31
CA SER A 36 40.01 -33.55 8.65
C SER A 36 39.86 -32.03 8.66
N SER A 37 38.64 -31.52 8.49
CA SER A 37 38.32 -30.10 8.60
C SER A 37 38.25 -29.71 10.09
N GLN A 38 39.37 -29.79 10.79
CA GLN A 38 39.58 -29.08 12.05
C GLN A 38 39.95 -27.63 11.73
N PHE A 39 39.05 -26.92 11.06
CA PHE A 39 39.08 -25.46 11.12
C PHE A 39 38.43 -25.07 12.44
N PRO A 40 39.09 -24.26 13.28
CA PRO A 40 38.43 -23.62 14.41
C PRO A 40 37.24 -22.86 13.84
N VAL A 41 36.02 -23.28 14.20
CA VAL A 41 34.83 -22.47 14.00
C VAL A 41 35.07 -21.26 14.90
N GLU A 42 35.58 -20.16 14.35
CA GLU A 42 35.51 -18.90 15.05
C GLU A 42 34.05 -18.71 15.46
N PRO A 43 33.76 -18.37 16.73
CA PRO A 43 32.41 -18.04 17.12
C PRO A 43 32.03 -16.82 16.28
N THR A 44 31.28 -17.05 15.19
CA THR A 44 30.60 -15.99 14.48
C THR A 44 29.81 -15.28 15.56
N LEU A 45 30.22 -14.06 15.89
CA LEU A 45 29.42 -13.14 16.68
C LEU A 45 28.12 -13.01 15.89
N GLU A 46 27.16 -13.87 16.20
CA GLU A 46 25.77 -13.71 15.84
C GLU A 46 25.39 -12.37 16.47
N ARG A 47 25.52 -11.31 15.68
CA ARG A 47 25.18 -9.96 16.08
C ARG A 47 23.69 -10.00 16.33
N ARG A 48 23.31 -10.26 17.59
CA ARG A 48 21.92 -10.21 18.03
C ARG A 48 21.41 -8.83 17.64
N ILE A 49 20.44 -8.81 16.75
CA ILE A 49 19.74 -7.59 16.38
C ILE A 49 19.02 -7.16 17.65
N GLU A 50 19.56 -6.15 18.32
CA GLU A 50 18.90 -5.56 19.47
C GLU A 50 17.63 -4.87 18.99
N MET A 51 16.49 -5.31 19.52
CA MET A 51 15.20 -4.72 19.15
C MET A 51 15.08 -3.33 19.75
N PRO A 52 14.52 -2.35 19.02
CA PRO A 52 14.33 -1.02 19.57
C PRO A 52 13.33 -1.08 20.72
N SER A 53 13.58 -0.27 21.74
CA SER A 53 12.65 -0.08 22.85
C SER A 53 11.37 0.60 22.36
N ARG A 54 10.27 0.40 23.11
CA ARG A 54 9.00 1.09 22.84
C ARG A 54 9.17 2.63 22.80
N ALA A 55 10.07 3.17 23.61
CA ALA A 55 10.37 4.61 23.64
C ALA A 55 11.04 5.09 22.35
N GLU A 56 11.99 4.32 21.80
CA GLU A 56 12.64 4.62 20.53
C GLU A 56 11.66 4.55 19.36
N VAL A 57 10.82 3.51 19.32
CA VAL A 57 9.76 3.38 18.29
C VAL A 57 8.78 4.54 18.37
N ARG A 58 8.36 4.92 19.58
CA ARG A 58 7.47 6.07 19.79
C ARG A 58 8.08 7.37 19.31
N LYS A 59 9.38 7.58 19.56
CA LYS A 59 10.09 8.77 19.08
C LYS A 59 10.11 8.80 17.55
N ALA A 60 10.49 7.70 16.91
CA ALA A 60 10.56 7.62 15.44
C ALA A 60 9.17 7.83 14.79
N LEU A 61 8.12 7.22 15.33
CA LEU A 61 6.75 7.44 14.84
C LEU A 61 6.27 8.88 15.04
N ALA A 62 6.68 9.56 16.11
CA ALA A 62 6.35 10.97 16.32
C ALA A 62 7.01 11.86 15.25
N GLU A 63 8.26 11.57 14.87
CA GLU A 63 8.98 12.26 13.81
C GLU A 63 8.36 12.00 12.44
N ALA A 64 8.01 10.75 12.13
CA ALA A 64 7.29 10.38 10.91
C ALA A 64 5.93 11.10 10.82
N ARG A 65 5.17 11.10 11.92
CA ARG A 65 3.88 11.81 12.02
C ARG A 65 4.03 13.30 11.74
N ALA A 66 5.03 13.96 12.31
CA ALA A 66 5.26 15.39 12.09
C ALA A 66 5.52 15.71 10.62
N LYS A 67 6.37 14.91 9.95
CA LYS A 67 6.65 15.04 8.51
C LYS A 67 5.39 14.82 7.66
N ASN A 68 4.59 13.82 8.01
CA ASN A 68 3.40 13.45 7.28
C ASN A 68 2.23 14.42 7.49
N LEU A 69 2.10 15.01 8.69
CA LEU A 69 1.19 16.13 8.95
C LEU A 69 1.59 17.36 8.13
N ALA A 70 2.88 17.70 8.04
CA ALA A 70 3.35 18.81 7.21
C ALA A 70 3.04 18.59 5.71
N SER A 71 3.14 17.33 5.25
CA SER A 71 2.74 16.93 3.89
C SER A 71 1.23 17.10 3.68
N PHE A 72 0.42 16.67 4.64
CA PHE A 72 -1.03 16.87 4.60
C PHE A 72 -1.43 18.36 4.60
N HIS A 73 -0.78 19.19 5.41
CA HIS A 73 -1.00 20.64 5.42
C HIS A 73 -0.61 21.29 4.10
N THR A 74 0.47 20.81 3.47
CA THR A 74 0.87 21.27 2.13
C THR A 74 -0.18 20.91 1.08
N TYR A 75 -0.68 19.67 1.10
CA TYR A 75 -1.78 19.23 0.24
C TYR A 75 -3.03 20.11 0.42
N MET A 76 -3.42 20.38 1.68
CA MET A 76 -4.57 21.26 2.00
C MET A 76 -4.38 22.68 1.47
N ARG A 77 -3.17 23.24 1.59
CA ARG A 77 -2.84 24.60 1.15
C ARG A 77 -2.83 24.73 -0.37
N LEU A 78 -2.33 23.73 -1.08
CA LEU A 78 -2.31 23.73 -2.55
C LEU A 78 -3.73 23.60 -3.12
N GLY A 79 -4.61 22.85 -2.46
CA GLY A 79 -6.01 22.71 -2.90
C GLY A 79 -6.18 21.98 -4.24
N VAL A 80 -5.15 21.28 -4.70
CA VAL A 80 -5.15 20.49 -5.93
C VAL A 80 -5.57 19.07 -5.58
N PHE A 81 -6.85 18.79 -5.75
CA PHE A 81 -7.47 17.50 -5.42
C PHE A 81 -7.81 16.70 -6.69
N PRO A 82 -7.81 15.36 -6.62
CA PRO A 82 -8.18 14.54 -7.76
C PRO A 82 -9.67 14.68 -8.10
N ASN A 83 -9.97 14.49 -9.38
CA ASN A 83 -11.31 14.49 -9.93
C ASN A 83 -11.88 13.07 -10.00
N ASN A 84 -13.14 12.90 -9.59
CA ASN A 84 -13.90 11.69 -9.92
C ASN A 84 -14.67 11.92 -11.23
N THR A 85 -14.12 11.40 -12.32
CA THR A 85 -14.69 11.49 -13.69
C THR A 85 -15.33 10.18 -14.14
N HIS A 86 -15.07 9.06 -13.43
CA HIS A 86 -15.40 7.72 -13.92
C HIS A 86 -16.43 6.95 -13.10
N LYS A 87 -16.74 7.37 -11.88
CA LYS A 87 -17.70 6.68 -11.02
C LYS A 87 -18.87 7.60 -10.71
N GLY A 88 -20.07 7.06 -10.84
CA GLY A 88 -21.26 7.69 -10.27
C GLY A 88 -21.16 7.72 -8.74
N GLY A 89 -21.58 8.83 -8.13
CA GLY A 89 -21.52 9.01 -6.68
C GLY A 89 -20.11 9.18 -6.13
N PHE A 90 -19.97 9.05 -4.81
CA PHE A 90 -18.69 9.22 -4.12
C PHE A 90 -17.76 8.03 -4.38
N ALA A 91 -16.53 8.29 -4.82
CA ALA A 91 -15.53 7.25 -5.04
C ALA A 91 -14.15 7.66 -4.51
N ASN A 92 -13.36 6.68 -4.07
CA ASN A 92 -11.94 6.92 -3.86
C ASN A 92 -11.25 6.97 -5.22
N VAL A 93 -10.39 7.97 -5.38
CA VAL A 93 -9.57 8.17 -6.56
C VAL A 93 -8.16 8.36 -6.05
N TRP A 94 -7.29 7.36 -6.24
CA TRP A 94 -5.92 7.41 -5.74
C TRP A 94 -5.09 8.43 -6.53
N ARG A 95 -5.21 8.39 -7.87
CA ARG A 95 -4.69 9.36 -8.84
C ARG A 95 -5.74 9.62 -9.94
N ASP A 96 -6.01 10.87 -10.29
CA ASP A 96 -6.90 11.20 -11.41
C ASP A 96 -6.17 11.23 -12.77
N ASP A 97 -6.92 11.42 -13.86
CA ASP A 97 -6.38 11.50 -15.23
C ASP A 97 -5.40 12.65 -15.45
N SER A 98 -5.45 13.68 -14.59
CA SER A 98 -4.54 14.83 -14.61
C SER A 98 -3.29 14.59 -13.75
N GLY A 99 -3.14 13.40 -13.16
CA GLY A 99 -2.01 13.04 -12.31
C GLY A 99 -2.09 13.59 -10.88
N HIS A 100 -3.22 14.17 -10.46
CA HIS A 100 -3.39 14.62 -9.09
C HIS A 100 -3.63 13.41 -8.18
N PHE A 101 -2.87 13.33 -7.09
CA PHE A 101 -3.02 12.26 -6.10
C PHE A 101 -3.95 12.70 -4.97
N CYS A 102 -4.68 11.75 -4.38
CA CYS A 102 -5.42 12.02 -3.15
C CYS A 102 -4.50 12.38 -1.97
N ALA A 103 -5.09 12.84 -0.87
CA ALA A 103 -4.34 13.25 0.33
C ALA A 103 -3.41 12.15 0.84
N ALA A 104 -3.90 10.92 1.01
CA ALA A 104 -3.11 9.83 1.55
C ALA A 104 -1.98 9.39 0.61
N ALA A 105 -2.25 9.34 -0.70
CA ALA A 105 -1.23 9.08 -1.70
C ALA A 105 -0.17 10.18 -1.75
N THR A 106 -0.57 11.46 -1.61
CA THR A 106 0.37 12.59 -1.52
C THR A 106 1.28 12.46 -0.31
N ILE A 107 0.74 12.11 0.86
CA ILE A 107 1.53 11.86 2.08
C ILE A 107 2.53 10.72 1.83
N MET A 108 2.08 9.60 1.25
CA MET A 108 2.94 8.47 0.90
C MET A 108 4.10 8.89 -0.03
N ARG A 109 3.81 9.66 -1.08
CA ARG A 109 4.84 10.18 -2.00
C ARG A 109 5.85 11.06 -1.28
N MET A 110 5.36 12.01 -0.48
CA MET A 110 6.21 12.96 0.26
C MET A 110 7.00 12.29 1.39
N SER A 111 6.59 11.10 1.85
CA SER A 111 7.33 10.28 2.79
C SER A 111 8.33 9.32 2.11
N GLY A 112 8.67 9.56 0.83
CA GLY A 112 9.67 8.80 0.08
C GLY A 112 9.15 7.54 -0.60
N ASN A 113 7.83 7.28 -0.59
CA ASN A 113 7.22 6.07 -1.15
C ASN A 113 6.53 6.34 -2.50
N ASP A 114 7.17 7.13 -3.37
CA ASP A 114 6.62 7.55 -4.66
C ASP A 114 6.35 6.38 -5.62
N VAL A 115 7.29 5.43 -5.67
CA VAL A 115 7.16 4.20 -6.48
C VAL A 115 5.96 3.38 -6.02
N LEU A 116 5.78 3.19 -4.71
CA LEU A 116 4.64 2.47 -4.15
C LEU A 116 3.32 3.19 -4.44
N ALA A 117 3.28 4.52 -4.27
CA ALA A 117 2.09 5.30 -4.56
C ALA A 117 1.69 5.23 -6.04
N THR A 118 2.66 5.22 -6.94
CA THR A 118 2.45 5.06 -8.39
C THR A 118 1.95 3.66 -8.72
N LYS A 119 2.59 2.62 -8.17
CA LYS A 119 2.16 1.23 -8.32
C LYS A 119 0.71 1.03 -7.87
N VAL A 120 0.32 1.58 -6.72
CA VAL A 120 -1.07 1.53 -6.24
C VAL A 120 -2.03 2.23 -7.21
N ALA A 121 -1.65 3.37 -7.79
CA ALA A 121 -2.46 4.07 -8.78
C ALA A 121 -2.73 3.19 -10.02
N ASP A 122 -1.71 2.47 -10.47
CA ASP A 122 -1.76 1.64 -11.67
C ASP A 122 -2.53 0.33 -11.44
N GLU A 123 -2.34 -0.30 -10.28
CA GLU A 123 -2.92 -1.61 -9.95
C GLU A 123 -4.33 -1.51 -9.32
N ASN A 124 -4.58 -0.50 -8.48
CA ASN A 124 -5.84 -0.36 -7.75
C ASN A 124 -6.14 1.10 -7.42
N ASN A 125 -6.52 1.89 -8.44
CA ASN A 125 -6.83 3.31 -8.28
C ASN A 125 -8.03 3.61 -7.33
N GLY A 126 -8.81 2.59 -6.98
CA GLY A 126 -9.93 2.68 -6.05
C GLY A 126 -9.62 2.22 -4.62
N LEU A 127 -8.34 1.94 -4.30
CA LEU A 127 -7.92 1.38 -3.03
C LEU A 127 -8.49 2.15 -1.84
N ARG A 128 -9.00 1.42 -0.83
CA ARG A 128 -9.44 1.96 0.45
C ARG A 128 -8.44 1.56 1.53
N LEU A 129 -7.82 2.54 2.18
CA LEU A 129 -6.84 2.28 3.24
C LEU A 129 -7.46 1.57 4.45
N ALA A 130 -8.75 1.74 4.70
CA ALA A 130 -9.48 0.99 5.73
C ALA A 130 -9.54 -0.52 5.44
N ASP A 131 -9.40 -0.93 4.18
CA ASP A 131 -9.53 -2.33 3.74
C ASP A 131 -8.15 -3.01 3.56
N VAL A 132 -7.06 -2.27 3.73
CA VAL A 132 -5.68 -2.79 3.62
C VAL A 132 -5.33 -3.58 4.88
N THR A 133 -4.88 -4.83 4.72
CA THR A 133 -4.53 -5.68 5.86
C THR A 133 -3.10 -6.21 5.82
N GLN A 134 -2.40 -6.08 4.68
CA GLN A 134 -1.06 -6.64 4.47
C GLN A 134 -0.33 -5.95 3.32
N GLY A 135 0.93 -6.33 3.10
CA GLY A 135 1.78 -5.86 2.01
C GLY A 135 2.40 -4.49 2.25
N GLU A 136 3.05 -3.96 1.21
CA GLU A 136 3.85 -2.73 1.28
C GLU A 136 3.04 -1.51 1.75
N VAL A 137 1.77 -1.41 1.34
CA VAL A 137 0.87 -0.33 1.82
C VAL A 137 0.60 -0.46 3.31
N MET A 138 0.44 -1.68 3.84
CA MET A 138 0.26 -1.88 5.28
C MET A 138 1.54 -1.56 6.05
N SER A 139 2.71 -1.96 5.53
CA SER A 139 4.01 -1.59 6.12
C SER A 139 4.17 -0.07 6.18
N TRP A 140 3.79 0.65 5.13
CA TRP A 140 3.77 2.11 5.13
C TRP A 140 2.77 2.67 6.15
N ILE A 141 1.55 2.14 6.24
CA ILE A 141 0.56 2.54 7.26
C ILE A 141 1.18 2.45 8.66
N LEU A 142 1.78 1.30 9.00
CA LEU A 142 2.37 1.03 10.32
C LEU A 142 3.56 1.93 10.67
N THR A 143 4.29 2.42 9.66
CA THR A 143 5.49 3.26 9.84
C THR A 143 5.25 4.75 9.61
N SER A 144 4.05 5.13 9.17
CA SER A 144 3.69 6.52 8.83
C SER A 144 3.60 7.47 10.03
N GLY A 145 3.47 6.96 11.25
CA GLY A 145 3.14 7.77 12.44
C GLY A 145 1.65 8.15 12.56
N PHE A 146 0.80 7.68 11.64
CA PHE A 146 -0.66 7.68 11.76
C PHE A 146 -1.18 6.29 12.09
N THR A 147 -2.38 6.22 12.65
CA THR A 147 -3.14 4.96 12.63
C THR A 147 -3.82 4.75 11.28
N GLN A 148 -4.20 3.50 10.98
CA GLN A 148 -4.97 3.19 9.78
C GLN A 148 -6.29 3.96 9.73
N GLU A 149 -6.95 4.14 10.88
CA GLU A 149 -8.21 4.89 11.00
C GLU A 149 -8.01 6.36 10.66
N GLU A 150 -6.90 6.96 11.10
CA GLU A 150 -6.56 8.35 10.73
C GLU A 150 -6.30 8.49 9.23
N LEU A 151 -5.56 7.54 8.64
CA LEU A 151 -5.33 7.53 7.19
C LEU A 151 -6.62 7.29 6.40
N ALA A 152 -7.54 6.47 6.88
CA ALA A 152 -8.87 6.30 6.31
C ALA A 152 -9.74 7.56 6.46
N LEU A 153 -9.59 8.32 7.54
CA LEU A 153 -10.23 9.63 7.70
C LEU A 153 -9.66 10.65 6.70
N ILE A 154 -8.35 10.64 6.47
CA ILE A 154 -7.67 11.49 5.47
C ILE A 154 -8.07 11.09 4.04
N GLN A 155 -8.23 9.80 3.76
CA GLN A 155 -8.64 9.28 2.47
C GLN A 155 -10.15 9.50 2.26
N ARG A 156 -10.52 10.71 1.84
CA ARG A 156 -11.91 11.05 1.56
C ARG A 156 -12.30 10.68 0.13
N PRO A 157 -13.50 10.11 -0.07
CA PRO A 157 -14.01 9.92 -1.41
C PRO A 157 -14.45 11.26 -2.01
N PHE A 158 -14.37 11.32 -3.34
CA PHE A 158 -14.61 12.48 -4.19
C PHE A 158 -15.97 12.37 -4.86
N ARG A 159 -16.74 13.47 -4.87
CA ARG A 159 -17.96 13.57 -5.68
C ARG A 159 -17.61 13.57 -7.16
N PRO A 160 -18.51 13.09 -8.04
CA PRO A 160 -18.32 13.27 -9.47
C PRO A 160 -18.25 14.77 -9.79
N VAL A 161 -17.36 15.14 -10.70
CA VAL A 161 -17.22 16.53 -11.20
C VAL A 161 -17.58 16.62 -12.68
N VAL A 162 -18.47 15.73 -13.11
CA VAL A 162 -18.99 15.59 -14.47
C VAL A 162 -20.45 15.16 -14.40
N ASP A 163 -21.27 15.58 -15.35
CA ASP A 163 -22.69 15.20 -15.42
C ASP A 163 -22.87 13.71 -15.74
N LYS A 164 -22.03 13.20 -16.64
CA LYS A 164 -22.09 11.82 -17.14
C LYS A 164 -20.72 11.17 -17.01
N PRO A 165 -20.45 10.46 -15.90
CA PRO A 165 -19.22 9.70 -15.75
C PRO A 165 -19.08 8.65 -16.85
N ALA A 166 -17.86 8.45 -17.34
CA ALA A 166 -17.53 7.43 -18.33
C ALA A 166 -16.49 6.47 -17.78
N PRO A 167 -16.51 5.17 -18.14
CA PRO A 167 -15.50 4.24 -17.66
C PRO A 167 -14.10 4.67 -18.13
N ALA A 168 -13.10 4.54 -17.26
CA ALA A 168 -11.70 4.70 -17.65
C ALA A 168 -11.34 3.71 -18.79
N PRO A 169 -10.49 4.08 -19.75
CA PRO A 169 -9.68 5.30 -19.82
C PRO A 169 -10.31 6.44 -20.64
N VAL A 170 -11.64 6.46 -20.81
CA VAL A 170 -12.29 7.55 -21.57
C VAL A 170 -12.08 8.87 -20.82
N LEU A 171 -11.35 9.80 -21.45
CA LEU A 171 -11.14 11.14 -20.91
C LEU A 171 -12.48 11.88 -20.91
N VAL A 172 -12.83 12.46 -19.76
CA VAL A 172 -14.06 13.24 -19.57
C VAL A 172 -13.68 14.67 -19.23
N GLU A 173 -14.28 15.63 -19.93
CA GLU A 173 -14.12 17.03 -19.61
C GLU A 173 -14.73 17.32 -18.23
N VAL A 174 -13.92 17.90 -17.34
CA VAL A 174 -14.34 18.25 -15.99
C VAL A 174 -15.22 19.49 -16.02
N ASP A 175 -16.39 19.43 -15.39
CA ASP A 175 -17.21 20.61 -15.17
C ASP A 175 -16.51 21.55 -14.16
N PRO A 176 -16.16 22.78 -14.57
CA PRO A 176 -15.39 23.68 -13.73
C PRO A 176 -16.16 24.14 -12.49
N ASP A 177 -17.49 24.19 -12.53
CA ASP A 177 -18.34 24.64 -11.43
C ASP A 177 -18.47 23.51 -10.39
N MET A 178 -18.69 22.27 -10.84
CA MET A 178 -18.68 21.10 -9.98
C MET A 178 -17.32 20.89 -9.31
N ARG A 179 -16.22 21.09 -10.06
CA ARG A 179 -14.86 21.03 -9.50
C ARG A 179 -14.64 22.08 -8.42
N ARG A 180 -15.07 23.32 -8.63
CA ARG A 180 -14.97 24.39 -7.61
C ARG A 180 -15.79 24.05 -6.36
N ALA A 181 -17.01 23.53 -6.53
CA ALA A 181 -17.85 23.12 -5.42
C ALA A 181 -17.23 21.97 -4.60
N GLU A 182 -16.68 20.96 -5.28
CA GLU A 182 -16.04 19.82 -4.62
C GLU A 182 -14.75 20.24 -3.89
N THR A 183 -13.95 21.11 -4.51
CA THR A 183 -12.74 21.68 -3.89
C THR A 183 -13.09 22.43 -2.60
N ALA A 184 -14.12 23.28 -2.62
CA ALA A 184 -14.58 23.99 -1.43
C ALA A 184 -15.06 23.05 -0.32
N ARG A 185 -15.80 21.98 -0.68
CA ARG A 185 -16.26 20.96 0.26
C ARG A 185 -15.08 20.26 0.94
N LEU A 186 -14.10 19.81 0.15
CA LEU A 186 -12.92 19.11 0.65
C LEU A 186 -12.05 20.02 1.52
N ALA A 187 -11.85 21.28 1.14
CA ALA A 187 -11.13 22.24 1.97
C ALA A 187 -11.75 22.41 3.36
N LYS A 188 -13.10 22.49 3.44
CA LYS A 188 -13.80 22.53 4.74
C LYS A 188 -13.65 21.23 5.51
N LEU A 189 -13.78 20.09 4.85
CA LEU A 189 -13.69 18.77 5.46
C LEU A 189 -12.29 18.50 6.02
N TYR A 190 -11.23 18.80 5.26
CA TYR A 190 -9.85 18.59 5.71
C TYR A 190 -9.47 19.46 6.90
N LYS A 191 -9.99 20.70 7.01
CA LYS A 191 -9.84 21.51 8.22
C LYS A 191 -10.48 20.85 9.46
N SER A 192 -11.58 20.12 9.28
CA SER A 192 -12.21 19.38 10.39
C SER A 192 -11.39 18.12 10.75
N ILE A 193 -10.88 17.41 9.75
CA ILE A 193 -10.03 16.24 9.96
C ILE A 193 -8.75 16.63 10.69
N ASP A 194 -8.08 17.71 10.27
CA ASP A 194 -6.87 18.22 10.91
C ASP A 194 -7.07 18.48 12.42
N LYS A 195 -8.17 19.14 12.79
CA LYS A 195 -8.54 19.34 14.19
C LYS A 195 -8.72 18.02 14.94
N GLN A 196 -9.30 17.00 14.31
CA GLN A 196 -9.47 15.68 14.93
C GLN A 196 -8.12 14.97 15.14
N LEU A 197 -7.21 15.06 14.17
CA LEU A 197 -5.86 14.48 14.25
C LEU A 197 -5.06 15.10 15.40
N VAL A 198 -5.15 16.42 15.58
CA VAL A 198 -4.51 17.12 16.70
C VAL A 198 -5.13 16.72 18.04
N ALA A 199 -6.45 16.74 18.14
CA ALA A 199 -7.17 16.43 19.38
C ALA A 199 -6.88 15.00 19.90
N LYS A 200 -6.63 14.05 18.99
CA LYS A 200 -6.38 12.63 19.33
C LYS A 200 -4.92 12.22 19.21
N GLN A 201 -3.98 13.15 19.01
CA GLN A 201 -2.59 12.84 18.67
C GLN A 201 -1.89 11.93 19.69
N LYS A 202 -2.05 12.18 21.00
CA LYS A 202 -1.37 11.37 22.02
C LYS A 202 -1.86 9.91 21.97
N GLN A 203 -3.18 9.72 22.01
CA GLN A 203 -3.80 8.40 22.01
C GLN A 203 -3.51 7.61 20.73
N SER A 204 -3.63 8.26 19.57
CA SER A 204 -3.37 7.64 18.26
C SER A 204 -1.90 7.25 18.11
N LEU A 205 -0.97 8.09 18.57
CA LEU A 205 0.46 7.76 18.53
C LEU A 205 0.80 6.57 19.44
N ASP A 206 0.22 6.49 20.64
CA ASP A 206 0.44 5.34 21.53
C ASP A 206 -0.12 4.05 20.90
N LEU A 207 -1.28 4.10 20.25
CA LEU A 207 -1.84 2.97 19.51
C LEU A 207 -0.99 2.57 18.29
N ALA A 208 -0.45 3.54 17.55
CA ALA A 208 0.45 3.26 16.42
C ALA A 208 1.73 2.56 16.88
N VAL A 209 2.27 2.95 18.04
CA VAL A 209 3.42 2.27 18.66
C VAL A 209 3.07 0.81 18.97
N ASP A 210 1.96 0.58 19.66
CA ASP A 210 1.59 -0.77 20.08
C ASP A 210 1.41 -1.69 18.86
N ARG A 211 0.76 -1.20 17.79
CA ARG A 211 0.60 -1.93 16.52
C ARG A 211 1.93 -2.18 15.79
N LEU A 212 2.84 -1.21 15.76
CA LEU A 212 4.14 -1.42 15.10
C LEU A 212 5.03 -2.39 15.89
N MET A 213 4.93 -2.42 17.23
CA MET A 213 5.67 -3.35 18.07
C MET A 213 5.28 -4.82 17.84
N GLU A 214 4.08 -5.09 17.30
CA GLU A 214 3.68 -6.43 16.84
C GLU A 214 4.44 -6.87 15.57
N ASN A 215 5.16 -5.95 14.92
CA ASN A 215 6.00 -6.22 13.75
C ASN A 215 7.46 -5.79 14.01
N PRO A 216 8.25 -6.63 14.72
CA PRO A 216 9.59 -6.25 15.19
C PRO A 216 10.54 -5.88 14.05
N THR A 217 10.43 -6.54 12.89
CA THR A 217 11.23 -6.21 11.70
C THR A 217 10.97 -4.79 11.22
N LEU A 218 9.70 -4.38 11.10
CA LEU A 218 9.36 -3.01 10.70
C LEU A 218 9.74 -1.99 11.78
N ALA A 219 9.55 -2.32 13.06
CA ALA A 219 9.96 -1.46 14.17
C ALA A 219 11.47 -1.19 14.13
N TRP A 220 12.27 -2.22 13.89
CA TRP A 220 13.72 -2.10 13.73
C TRP A 220 14.09 -1.24 12.52
N GLN A 221 13.48 -1.49 11.36
CA GLN A 221 13.71 -0.73 10.14
C GLN A 221 13.38 0.76 10.33
N LEU A 222 12.29 1.10 11.02
CA LEU A 222 11.93 2.49 11.28
C LEU A 222 12.95 3.22 12.16
N VAL A 223 13.55 2.53 13.14
CA VAL A 223 14.46 3.16 14.13
C VAL A 223 15.91 3.16 13.66
N ARG A 224 16.32 2.20 12.83
CA ARG A 224 17.73 1.93 12.50
C ARG A 224 18.04 1.84 10.99
N GLY A 225 17.04 1.78 10.12
CA GLY A 225 17.19 1.75 8.66
C GLY A 225 17.20 3.15 8.06
#